data_AF-A0A954R5P0-F1
#
_entry.id   AF-A0A954R5P0-F1
#
_cell.length_a   1.000
_cell.length_b   1.000
_cell.length_c   1.000
_cell.angle_alpha   90.00
_cell.angle_beta   90.00
_cell.angle_gamma   90.00
#
_symmetry.space_group_name_H-M   'P 1'
#
loop_
_entity.id
_entity.type
_entity.pdbx_description
1 polymer ?
#
loop_
_entity_poly.entity_id
_entity_poly.type
_entity_poly.pdbx_seq_one_letter_code
_entity_poly.pdbx_strand_id
1 'polypeptide(L)'
;MNHIHKPLPFTALLLSALGGFSMQAWFGCDGIGRLLGQEPTTVETPTVAPPSEFLRMTMGPTASPLALETAVVSYHAQQASGRPEPNGITVDLIGAVHIGEASYYAELNRLFDNYDVLLYELVAAEGTVVPLGGKRESAGFNPVGMLQASAKNMLGLESQLERIDYTKPHLVRADMTPKQMADKMKERGDTAISLALSTLADVMRQQNLAARQPLAAEAATSSLEEIGLADMLGNPLKMKQVLAAQFAQSGSLDQALGGPLNQLLVVDRNAAALKVLQKQLAAGKKRIGIFYGAAHLPDLEKHLIEDFGMTRGSQQWLTAWDLTTAKEPELSQPAALLLNLLKGLE
;
A
#
# COMPACT_ATOMS: atom_id res chain seq x y z
N MET A 1 -8.84 41.22 -63.86
CA MET A 1 -8.09 41.86 -62.75
C MET A 1 -9.00 41.88 -61.53
N ASN A 2 -8.42 41.68 -60.34
CA ASN A 2 -9.05 41.47 -59.01
C ASN A 2 -9.54 40.02 -58.78
N HIS A 3 -9.44 39.38 -57.61
CA HIS A 3 -8.77 39.61 -56.32
C HIS A 3 -8.76 38.25 -55.57
N ILE A 4 -7.69 37.97 -54.81
CA ILE A 4 -7.64 37.38 -53.44
C ILE A 4 -8.57 36.18 -53.10
N HIS A 5 -7.97 35.04 -52.65
CA HIS A 5 -8.35 34.36 -51.39
C HIS A 5 -7.29 33.35 -50.92
N LYS A 6 -6.98 33.38 -49.62
CA LYS A 6 -6.11 32.44 -48.86
C LYS A 6 -6.80 31.08 -48.64
N PRO A 7 -6.07 29.96 -48.45
CA PRO A 7 -6.66 28.74 -47.91
C PRO A 7 -6.57 28.69 -46.37
N LEU A 8 -7.62 28.14 -45.75
CA LEU A 8 -7.70 27.68 -44.36
C LEU A 8 -7.46 26.15 -44.31
N PRO A 9 -7.06 25.60 -43.14
CA PRO A 9 -6.45 24.27 -43.05
C PRO A 9 -7.45 23.11 -42.94
N PHE A 10 -6.95 21.96 -43.38
CA PHE A 10 -7.50 20.61 -43.23
C PHE A 10 -7.83 20.25 -41.77
N THR A 11 -9.06 19.78 -41.54
CA THR A 11 -9.42 18.92 -40.41
C THR A 11 -10.13 17.66 -40.89
N ALA A 12 -9.57 16.54 -40.43
CA ALA A 12 -10.19 15.26 -40.11
C ALA A 12 -11.04 14.53 -41.17
N LEU A 13 -10.41 13.48 -41.69
CA LEU A 13 -10.98 12.34 -42.40
C LEU A 13 -11.64 11.35 -41.41
N LEU A 14 -12.58 10.56 -41.94
CA LEU A 14 -13.16 9.27 -41.47
C LEU A 14 -14.55 9.27 -40.76
N LEU A 15 -15.58 9.24 -41.62
CA LEU A 15 -16.69 8.25 -41.62
C LEU A 15 -16.12 6.81 -41.48
N SER A 16 -16.78 5.76 -40.99
CA SER A 16 -18.20 5.46 -40.69
C SER A 16 -18.25 4.08 -39.98
N ALA A 17 -19.25 3.84 -39.13
CA ALA A 17 -20.03 2.59 -39.07
C ALA A 17 -21.07 2.62 -37.92
N LEU A 18 -22.19 1.92 -38.13
CA LEU A 18 -23.34 1.68 -37.24
C LEU A 18 -24.38 2.82 -37.31
N GLY A 19 -25.46 2.72 -38.11
CA GLY A 19 -26.58 1.78 -37.96
C GLY A 19 -27.40 2.23 -36.75
N GLY A 20 -28.53 2.96 -36.83
CA GLY A 20 -29.62 2.92 -37.80
C GLY A 20 -30.77 2.13 -37.18
N PHE A 21 -31.63 2.77 -36.38
CA PHE A 21 -33.06 2.43 -36.23
C PHE A 21 -33.77 3.52 -35.39
N SER A 22 -34.76 4.18 -35.99
CA SER A 22 -35.67 5.11 -35.33
C SER A 22 -36.84 4.35 -34.69
N MET A 23 -37.32 4.83 -33.55
CA MET A 23 -38.50 4.28 -32.88
C MET A 23 -39.51 5.41 -32.72
N GLN A 24 -40.55 5.37 -33.55
CA GLN A 24 -41.73 6.21 -33.45
C GLN A 24 -42.95 5.31 -33.25
N ALA A 25 -43.71 5.68 -32.22
CA ALA A 25 -45.08 5.27 -31.91
C ALA A 25 -45.30 3.80 -31.57
N TRP A 26 -45.97 3.55 -30.44
CA TRP A 26 -47.26 2.89 -30.32
C TRP A 26 -47.76 3.14 -28.89
N PHE A 27 -49.04 3.46 -28.77
CA PHE A 27 -49.97 3.29 -27.65
C PHE A 27 -50.87 4.51 -27.44
N GLY A 28 -52.14 4.30 -27.80
CA GLY A 28 -53.26 5.20 -27.57
C GLY A 28 -53.76 5.14 -26.13
N CYS A 29 -54.53 6.17 -25.80
CA CYS A 29 -55.24 6.38 -24.53
C CYS A 29 -56.30 5.30 -24.26
N ASP A 30 -56.45 4.90 -23.01
CA ASP A 30 -57.67 5.15 -22.20
C ASP A 30 -57.57 4.44 -20.84
N GLY A 31 -57.63 5.20 -19.74
CA GLY A 31 -57.55 4.64 -18.39
C GLY A 31 -57.23 5.67 -17.31
N ILE A 32 -58.13 6.64 -17.14
CA ILE A 32 -58.09 7.60 -16.03
C ILE A 32 -58.42 6.86 -14.73
N GLY A 33 -57.59 7.05 -13.71
CA GLY A 33 -58.03 7.01 -12.32
C GLY A 33 -57.17 6.17 -11.38
N ARG A 34 -56.51 6.89 -10.46
CA ARG A 34 -56.14 6.42 -9.11
C ARG A 34 -54.81 5.68 -8.96
N LEU A 35 -53.70 6.43 -8.99
CA LEU A 35 -52.48 6.16 -8.21
C LEU A 35 -51.50 7.35 -8.33
N LEU A 36 -51.91 8.53 -7.86
CA LEU A 36 -50.99 9.63 -7.56
C LEU A 36 -50.73 9.60 -6.06
N GLY A 37 -49.59 9.04 -5.66
CA GLY A 37 -49.22 8.95 -4.25
C GLY A 37 -48.03 8.05 -3.92
N GLN A 38 -47.13 7.78 -4.87
CA GLN A 38 -45.81 7.25 -4.54
C GLN A 38 -44.77 8.13 -5.23
N GLU A 39 -44.02 8.88 -4.43
CA GLU A 39 -42.80 9.52 -4.89
C GLU A 39 -41.88 8.44 -5.50
N PRO A 40 -41.16 8.74 -6.59
CA PRO A 40 -40.20 7.80 -7.13
C PRO A 40 -39.21 7.45 -6.04
N THR A 41 -39.25 6.19 -5.59
CA THR A 41 -38.28 5.68 -4.62
C THR A 41 -36.93 5.76 -5.32
N THR A 42 -36.12 6.74 -4.94
CA THR A 42 -34.72 6.80 -5.27
C THR A 42 -34.12 5.48 -4.83
N VAL A 43 -33.84 4.60 -5.80
CA VAL A 43 -32.95 3.46 -5.59
C VAL A 43 -31.60 4.09 -5.29
N GLU A 44 -31.31 4.30 -4.01
CA GLU A 44 -29.98 4.63 -3.55
C GLU A 44 -29.09 3.49 -4.03
N THR A 45 -28.29 3.79 -5.06
CA THR A 45 -27.18 2.91 -5.42
C THR A 45 -26.31 2.84 -4.17
N PRO A 46 -25.96 1.64 -3.65
CA PRO A 46 -25.18 1.55 -2.43
C PRO A 46 -23.92 2.40 -2.59
N THR A 47 -23.80 3.43 -1.77
CA THR A 47 -22.59 4.25 -1.73
C THR A 47 -21.46 3.33 -1.31
N VAL A 48 -20.65 2.89 -2.27
CA VAL A 48 -19.46 2.09 -2.00
C VAL A 48 -18.59 2.94 -1.07
N ALA A 49 -18.39 2.45 0.16
CA ALA A 49 -17.53 3.13 1.12
C ALA A 49 -16.14 3.32 0.48
N PRO A 50 -15.47 4.47 0.69
CA PRO A 50 -14.15 4.69 0.14
C PRO A 50 -13.18 3.58 0.59
N PRO A 51 -12.17 3.21 -0.22
CA PRO A 51 -11.18 2.19 0.16
C PRO A 51 -10.50 2.55 1.50
N SER A 52 -10.06 1.53 2.24
CA SER A 52 -9.41 1.74 3.53
C SER A 52 -8.02 2.29 3.32
N GLU A 53 -7.63 3.24 4.16
CA GLU A 53 -6.24 3.65 4.30
C GLU A 53 -5.53 2.70 5.26
N PHE A 54 -4.33 2.24 4.88
CA PHE A 54 -3.54 1.30 5.69
C PHE A 54 -2.25 1.90 6.24
N LEU A 55 -1.88 3.10 5.79
CA LEU A 55 -0.73 3.85 6.25
C LEU A 55 -1.11 5.34 6.25
N ARG A 56 -0.83 6.04 7.34
CA ARG A 56 -1.01 7.49 7.41
C ARG A 56 0.04 8.15 8.27
N MET A 57 0.26 9.44 8.02
CA MET A 57 0.98 10.31 8.94
C MET A 57 -0.03 11.20 9.66
N THR A 58 0.02 11.25 10.98
CA THR A 58 -0.83 12.12 11.80
C THR A 58 -0.12 13.42 12.13
N MET A 59 -0.90 14.50 12.22
CA MET A 59 -0.43 15.85 12.48
C MET A 59 -1.06 16.37 13.78
N GLY A 60 -0.29 17.14 14.54
CA GLY A 60 -0.75 17.80 15.76
C GLY A 60 -1.46 19.13 15.47
N PRO A 61 -1.94 19.82 16.52
CA PRO A 61 -2.73 21.06 16.38
C PRO A 61 -2.00 22.18 15.63
N THR A 62 -0.68 22.16 15.60
CA THR A 62 0.19 23.16 14.95
C THR A 62 0.74 22.69 13.60
N ALA A 63 0.14 21.68 12.98
CA ALA A 63 0.67 21.01 11.79
C ALA A 63 2.10 20.44 12.01
N SER A 64 2.39 19.99 13.23
CA SER A 64 3.60 19.24 13.56
C SER A 64 3.38 17.74 13.34
N PRO A 65 4.30 16.99 12.70
CA PRO A 65 4.17 15.53 12.57
C PRO A 65 4.17 14.85 13.94
N LEU A 66 3.19 13.95 14.17
CA LEU A 66 3.06 13.21 15.44
C LEU A 66 3.46 11.74 15.29
N ALA A 67 2.90 11.04 14.31
CA ALA A 67 3.16 9.61 14.13
C ALA A 67 3.03 9.17 12.68
N LEU A 68 3.77 8.12 12.32
CA LEU A 68 3.43 7.26 11.18
C LEU A 68 2.67 6.04 11.74
N GLU A 69 1.48 5.78 11.22
CA GLU A 69 0.59 4.74 11.72
C GLU A 69 0.20 3.75 10.64
N THR A 70 0.12 2.47 11.00
CA THR A 70 -0.43 1.40 10.15
C THR A 70 -1.79 0.96 10.65
N ALA A 71 -2.69 0.57 9.75
CA ALA A 71 -4.03 0.13 10.13
C ALA A 71 -4.14 -1.39 10.35
N VAL A 72 -5.03 -1.77 11.26
CA VAL A 72 -5.65 -3.09 11.34
C VAL A 72 -7.12 -2.92 10.96
N VAL A 73 -7.55 -3.58 9.89
CA VAL A 73 -8.92 -3.46 9.37
C VAL A 73 -9.59 -4.83 9.37
N SER A 74 -10.73 -4.93 10.03
CA SER A 74 -11.50 -6.17 10.11
C SER A 74 -12.46 -6.31 8.94
N TYR A 75 -12.59 -7.53 8.42
CA TYR A 75 -13.56 -7.90 7.40
C TYR A 75 -14.36 -9.10 7.87
N HIS A 76 -15.68 -9.02 7.75
CA HIS A 76 -16.60 -10.04 8.24
C HIS A 76 -17.34 -10.68 7.08
N ALA A 77 -17.49 -11.99 7.12
CA ALA A 77 -18.41 -12.71 6.24
C ALA A 77 -19.84 -12.20 6.44
N GLN A 78 -20.59 -12.14 5.35
CA GLN A 78 -21.99 -11.72 5.33
C GLN A 78 -22.94 -12.90 5.31
N GLN A 79 -24.10 -12.70 5.95
CA GLN A 79 -25.29 -13.49 5.69
C GLN A 79 -25.89 -13.11 4.34
N ALA A 80 -26.77 -13.95 3.79
CA ALA A 80 -27.57 -13.64 2.61
C ALA A 80 -28.43 -12.36 2.76
N SER A 81 -28.65 -11.89 3.99
CA SER A 81 -29.35 -10.63 4.30
C SER A 81 -28.47 -9.38 4.21
N GLY A 82 -27.18 -9.52 3.92
CA GLY A 82 -26.19 -8.44 3.91
C GLY A 82 -25.70 -8.00 5.30
N ARG A 83 -26.15 -8.66 6.38
CA ARG A 83 -25.66 -8.41 7.75
C ARG A 83 -24.45 -9.29 8.06
N PRO A 84 -23.52 -8.85 8.93
CA PRO A 84 -22.42 -9.71 9.39
C PRO A 84 -22.96 -11.01 10.01
N GLU A 85 -22.34 -12.15 9.67
CA GLU A 85 -22.71 -13.43 10.27
C GLU A 85 -22.38 -13.46 11.77
N PRO A 86 -23.34 -13.73 12.68
CA PRO A 86 -23.06 -13.94 14.10
C PRO A 86 -22.13 -15.15 14.28
N ASN A 87 -20.99 -14.99 14.98
CA ASN A 87 -19.92 -15.99 15.08
C ASN A 87 -19.33 -16.43 13.72
N GLY A 88 -19.45 -15.54 12.73
CA GLY A 88 -18.92 -15.69 11.38
C GLY A 88 -17.42 -15.60 11.29
N ILE A 89 -16.94 -15.82 10.07
CA ILE A 89 -15.52 -15.70 9.73
C ILE A 89 -15.14 -14.21 9.78
N THR A 90 -14.01 -13.92 10.42
CA THR A 90 -13.38 -12.61 10.45
C THR A 90 -11.96 -12.72 9.92
N VAL A 91 -11.66 -11.88 8.94
CA VAL A 91 -10.31 -11.71 8.38
C VAL A 91 -9.84 -10.29 8.70
N ASP A 92 -8.75 -10.15 9.42
CA ASP A 92 -8.14 -8.84 9.67
C ASP A 92 -6.96 -8.63 8.72
N LEU A 93 -6.96 -7.52 7.97
CA LEU A 93 -5.79 -7.04 7.24
C LEU A 93 -4.95 -6.19 8.20
N ILE A 94 -3.74 -6.65 8.50
CA ILE A 94 -2.82 -6.06 9.49
C ILE A 94 -1.65 -5.43 8.74
N GLY A 95 -1.66 -4.10 8.66
CA GLY A 95 -0.65 -3.32 7.97
C GLY A 95 0.67 -3.28 8.71
N ALA A 96 1.76 -3.40 7.96
CA ALA A 96 3.11 -3.38 8.48
C ALA A 96 4.01 -2.38 7.77
N VAL A 97 4.97 -1.83 8.51
CA VAL A 97 6.21 -1.27 7.96
C VAL A 97 7.38 -2.18 8.33
N HIS A 98 8.36 -2.32 7.43
CA HIS A 98 9.51 -3.21 7.64
C HIS A 98 10.52 -2.68 8.67
N ILE A 99 10.49 -1.37 8.93
CA ILE A 99 11.30 -0.71 9.93
C ILE A 99 10.37 0.15 10.79
N GLY A 100 10.44 0.02 12.12
CA GLY A 100 9.51 0.66 13.05
C GLY A 100 9.98 0.62 14.50
N GLU A 101 9.20 1.18 15.43
CA GLU A 101 9.54 1.19 16.84
C GLU A 101 9.51 -0.21 17.47
N ALA A 102 10.30 -0.42 18.53
CA ALA A 102 10.30 -1.67 19.29
C ALA A 102 8.92 -1.97 19.90
N SER A 103 8.27 -0.94 20.44
CA SER A 103 6.93 -1.03 21.04
C SER A 103 5.86 -1.43 20.02
N TYR A 104 5.98 -0.95 18.78
CA TYR A 104 5.10 -1.31 17.68
C TYR A 104 5.14 -2.82 17.40
N TYR A 105 6.33 -3.40 17.25
CA TYR A 105 6.46 -4.85 17.04
C TYR A 105 6.04 -5.66 18.27
N ALA A 106 6.24 -5.14 19.49
CA ALA A 106 5.74 -5.78 20.70
C ALA A 106 4.20 -5.81 20.73
N GLU A 107 3.54 -4.74 20.27
CA GLU A 107 2.09 -4.67 20.15
C GLU A 107 1.55 -5.63 19.08
N LEU A 108 2.20 -5.68 17.91
CA LEU A 108 1.87 -6.65 16.87
C LEU A 108 1.96 -8.10 17.37
N ASN A 109 3.04 -8.47 18.08
CA ASN A 109 3.17 -9.81 18.63
C ASN A 109 2.04 -10.18 19.61
N ARG A 110 1.56 -9.22 20.41
CA ARG A 110 0.40 -9.43 21.31
C ARG A 110 -0.91 -9.55 20.52
N LEU A 111 -1.07 -8.72 19.48
CA LEU A 111 -2.23 -8.78 18.60
C LEU A 111 -2.32 -10.17 17.93
N PHE A 112 -1.19 -10.71 17.46
CA PHE A 112 -1.12 -11.98 16.74
C PHE A 112 -1.61 -13.18 17.55
N ASP A 113 -1.53 -13.13 18.88
CA ASP A 113 -2.01 -14.22 19.76
C ASP A 113 -3.53 -14.37 19.78
N ASN A 114 -4.27 -13.41 19.20
CA ASN A 114 -5.72 -13.43 19.16
C ASN A 114 -6.31 -14.15 17.92
N TYR A 115 -5.48 -14.65 17.01
CA TYR A 115 -5.93 -15.31 15.78
C TYR A 115 -5.81 -16.83 15.85
N ASP A 116 -6.74 -17.54 15.20
CA ASP A 116 -6.66 -18.99 15.01
C ASP A 116 -5.52 -19.37 14.05
N VAL A 117 -5.19 -18.45 13.14
CA VAL A 117 -4.08 -18.52 12.20
C VAL A 117 -3.71 -17.10 11.73
N LEU A 118 -2.42 -16.82 11.62
CA LEU A 118 -1.87 -15.60 11.06
C LEU A 118 -1.13 -15.92 9.76
N LEU A 119 -1.60 -15.36 8.64
CA LEU A 119 -0.97 -15.45 7.34
C LEU A 119 0.05 -14.32 7.21
N TYR A 120 1.32 -14.64 6.95
CA TYR A 120 2.35 -13.61 6.87
C TYR A 120 3.10 -13.58 5.54
N GLU A 121 3.54 -12.37 5.20
CA GLU A 121 4.39 -12.04 4.06
C GLU A 121 5.84 -12.47 4.29
N LEU A 122 6.40 -13.31 3.40
CA LEU A 122 7.84 -13.57 3.33
C LEU A 122 8.19 -14.38 2.06
N VAL A 123 8.91 -13.75 1.14
CA VAL A 123 9.52 -14.46 0.00
C VAL A 123 10.71 -15.27 0.51
N ALA A 124 10.54 -16.59 0.57
CA ALA A 124 11.54 -17.51 1.07
C ALA A 124 11.37 -18.91 0.46
N ALA A 125 12.43 -19.72 0.50
CA ALA A 125 12.33 -21.13 0.15
C ALA A 125 11.34 -21.85 1.09
N GLU A 126 10.67 -22.88 0.59
CA GLU A 126 9.78 -23.71 1.42
C GLU A 126 10.55 -24.30 2.60
N GLY A 127 9.89 -24.35 3.76
CA GLY A 127 10.52 -24.81 5.01
C GLY A 127 11.46 -23.80 5.69
N THR A 128 11.62 -22.59 5.15
CA THR A 128 12.36 -21.52 5.86
C THR A 128 11.65 -21.19 7.18
N VAL A 129 12.39 -21.25 8.27
CA VAL A 129 12.00 -20.70 9.57
C VAL A 129 12.82 -19.44 9.82
N VAL A 130 12.14 -18.34 10.18
CA VAL A 130 12.82 -17.11 10.61
C VAL A 130 13.02 -17.20 12.13
N PRO A 131 14.26 -17.29 12.63
CA PRO A 131 14.49 -17.31 14.07
C PRO A 131 14.25 -15.91 14.66
N LEU A 132 13.75 -15.88 15.90
CA LEU A 132 13.63 -14.66 16.68
C LEU A 132 15.00 -13.95 16.79
N GLY A 133 15.03 -12.64 16.59
CA GLY A 133 16.28 -11.86 16.52
C GLY A 133 16.91 -11.77 15.13
N GLY A 134 16.23 -12.25 14.08
CA GLY A 134 16.55 -11.91 12.68
C GLY A 134 17.82 -12.53 12.11
N LYS A 135 18.38 -13.57 12.75
CA LYS A 135 19.56 -14.23 12.20
C LYS A 135 19.21 -15.09 11.00
N ARG A 136 19.50 -14.58 9.80
CA ARG A 136 19.69 -15.42 8.61
C ARG A 136 21.17 -15.56 8.36
N GLU A 137 21.63 -16.81 8.27
CA GLU A 137 22.95 -17.15 7.78
C GLU A 137 23.17 -16.54 6.40
N SER A 138 24.07 -15.56 6.30
CA SER A 138 24.85 -15.37 5.08
C SER A 138 26.29 -15.10 5.50
N ALA A 139 27.12 -16.15 5.39
CA ALA A 139 28.56 -16.01 5.33
C ALA A 139 28.90 -15.24 4.04
N GLY A 140 28.91 -13.91 4.11
CA GLY A 140 29.25 -13.04 2.98
C GLY A 140 28.89 -11.57 3.20
N PHE A 141 29.69 -10.68 2.63
CA PHE A 141 29.44 -9.24 2.62
C PHE A 141 28.17 -8.92 1.80
N ASN A 142 27.14 -8.37 2.44
CA ASN A 142 25.88 -7.94 1.80
C ASN A 142 25.74 -6.41 1.91
N PRO A 143 26.06 -5.65 0.84
CA PRO A 143 25.97 -4.18 0.82
C PRO A 143 24.56 -3.64 1.11
N VAL A 144 23.51 -4.31 0.61
CA VAL A 144 22.12 -3.90 0.81
C VAL A 144 21.69 -4.11 2.26
N GLY A 145 22.08 -5.23 2.86
CA GLY A 145 21.86 -5.48 4.28
C GLY A 145 22.57 -4.47 5.17
N MET A 146 23.78 -4.01 4.79
CA MET A 146 24.52 -2.97 5.50
C MET A 146 23.83 -1.59 5.41
N LEU A 147 23.30 -1.23 4.24
CA LEU A 147 22.52 0.00 4.06
C LEU A 147 21.22 -0.02 4.87
N GLN A 148 20.48 -1.13 4.86
CA GLN A 148 19.28 -1.31 5.68
C GLN A 148 19.59 -1.22 7.18
N ALA A 149 20.66 -1.87 7.64
CA ALA A 149 21.10 -1.78 9.03
C ALA A 149 21.52 -0.35 9.42
N SER A 150 22.19 0.36 8.51
CA SER A 150 22.62 1.74 8.72
C SER A 150 21.43 2.71 8.79
N ALA A 151 20.45 2.57 7.88
CA ALA A 151 19.23 3.38 7.88
C ALA A 151 18.40 3.14 9.15
N LYS A 152 18.24 1.87 9.56
CA LYS A 152 17.58 1.48 10.81
C LYS A 152 18.23 2.15 12.02
N ASN A 153 19.55 2.03 12.15
CA ASN A 153 20.30 2.58 13.28
C ASN A 153 20.26 4.11 13.29
N MET A 154 20.34 4.74 12.12
CA MET A 154 20.29 6.20 12.00
C MET A 154 18.93 6.79 12.41
N LEU A 155 17.85 6.04 12.18
CA LEU A 155 16.48 6.44 12.54
C LEU A 155 16.09 6.01 13.96
N GLY A 156 16.94 5.24 14.66
CA GLY A 156 16.62 4.69 15.98
C GLY A 156 15.46 3.67 15.97
N LEU A 157 15.24 3.02 14.82
CA LEU A 157 14.17 2.07 14.57
C LEU A 157 14.70 0.64 14.57
N GLU A 158 13.81 -0.34 14.39
CA GLU A 158 14.13 -1.77 14.42
C GLU A 158 13.55 -2.50 13.21
N SER A 159 14.08 -3.69 12.90
CA SER A 159 13.59 -4.48 11.76
C SER A 159 12.45 -5.40 12.20
N GLN A 160 11.42 -5.49 11.37
CA GLN A 160 10.32 -6.43 11.53
C GLN A 160 10.81 -7.88 11.71
N LEU A 161 11.79 -8.31 10.89
CA LEU A 161 12.33 -9.68 10.93
C LEU A 161 13.10 -9.99 12.23
N GLU A 162 13.58 -8.97 12.93
CA GLU A 162 14.27 -9.15 14.22
C GLU A 162 13.28 -9.25 15.38
N ARG A 163 12.11 -8.60 15.29
CA ARG A 163 11.22 -8.37 16.42
C ARG A 163 9.91 -9.14 16.38
N ILE A 164 9.44 -9.58 15.22
CA ILE A 164 8.28 -10.47 15.12
C ILE A 164 8.72 -11.91 15.39
N ASP A 165 7.95 -12.62 16.22
CA ASP A 165 8.17 -14.03 16.51
C ASP A 165 7.45 -14.92 15.50
N TYR A 166 8.12 -15.23 14.39
CA TYR A 166 7.61 -16.12 13.33
C TYR A 166 7.62 -17.60 13.71
N THR A 167 8.09 -17.97 14.90
CA THR A 167 8.21 -19.38 15.31
C THR A 167 6.91 -19.96 15.88
N LYS A 168 5.92 -19.10 16.13
CA LYS A 168 4.63 -19.51 16.68
C LYS A 168 3.86 -20.43 15.71
N PRO A 169 3.24 -21.52 16.20
CA PRO A 169 2.68 -22.57 15.34
C PRO A 169 1.45 -22.13 14.52
N HIS A 170 0.76 -21.08 14.94
CA HIS A 170 -0.37 -20.52 14.19
C HIS A 170 0.06 -19.51 13.13
N LEU A 171 1.35 -19.20 12.98
CA LEU A 171 1.87 -18.36 11.91
C LEU A 171 2.18 -19.21 10.67
N VAL A 172 1.47 -18.93 9.59
CA VAL A 172 1.57 -19.65 8.32
C VAL A 172 2.09 -18.71 7.25
N ARG A 173 3.23 -19.06 6.64
CA ARG A 173 3.77 -18.31 5.51
C ARG A 173 2.78 -18.36 4.35
N ALA A 174 2.40 -17.19 3.85
CA ALA A 174 1.34 -17.08 2.85
C ALA A 174 1.82 -16.32 1.61
N ASP A 175 3.02 -16.61 1.10
CA ASP A 175 3.67 -15.84 0.04
C ASP A 175 4.37 -16.76 -0.97
N MET A 176 4.82 -16.18 -2.09
CA MET A 176 5.59 -16.88 -3.11
C MET A 176 6.97 -17.32 -2.61
N THR A 177 7.48 -18.39 -3.21
CA THR A 177 8.90 -18.75 -3.17
C THR A 177 9.69 -17.95 -4.21
N PRO A 178 11.03 -17.82 -4.07
CA PRO A 178 11.87 -17.23 -5.11
C PRO A 178 11.70 -17.91 -6.47
N LYS A 179 11.48 -19.23 -6.49
CA LYS A 179 11.22 -19.99 -7.72
C LYS A 179 9.89 -19.57 -8.36
N GLN A 180 8.81 -19.49 -7.58
CA GLN A 180 7.51 -19.06 -8.09
C GLN A 180 7.56 -17.62 -8.64
N MET A 181 8.30 -16.74 -7.97
CA MET A 181 8.54 -15.38 -8.45
C MET A 181 9.30 -15.38 -9.80
N ALA A 182 10.37 -16.17 -9.92
CA ALA A 182 11.11 -16.31 -11.16
C ALA A 182 10.27 -16.92 -12.30
N ASP A 183 9.44 -17.92 -11.99
CA ASP A 183 8.52 -18.53 -12.94
C ASP A 183 7.50 -17.48 -13.43
N LYS A 184 6.96 -16.62 -12.55
CA LYS A 184 6.07 -15.50 -12.91
C LYS A 184 6.72 -14.45 -13.80
N MET A 185 7.97 -14.10 -13.54
CA MET A 185 8.73 -13.20 -14.42
C MET A 185 8.91 -13.83 -15.81
N LYS A 186 9.29 -15.11 -15.85
CA LYS A 186 9.47 -15.85 -17.11
C LYS A 186 8.17 -15.95 -17.91
N GLU A 187 7.05 -16.26 -17.26
CA GLU A 187 5.72 -16.33 -17.88
C GLU A 187 5.33 -15.01 -18.57
N ARG A 188 5.68 -13.88 -17.96
CA ARG A 188 5.42 -12.53 -18.49
C ARG A 188 6.45 -12.04 -19.50
N GLY A 189 7.58 -12.73 -19.64
CA GLY A 189 8.72 -12.25 -20.43
C GLY A 189 9.49 -11.12 -19.75
N ASP A 190 9.31 -10.95 -18.43
CA ASP A 190 10.03 -9.94 -17.64
C ASP A 190 11.50 -10.34 -17.48
N THR A 191 12.38 -9.39 -17.79
CA THR A 191 13.83 -9.47 -17.55
C THR A 191 14.25 -8.36 -16.60
N ALA A 192 15.42 -8.47 -15.98
CA ALA A 192 15.95 -7.40 -15.14
C ALA A 192 16.07 -6.07 -15.90
N ILE A 193 16.43 -6.12 -17.19
CA ILE A 193 16.57 -4.92 -18.04
C ILE A 193 15.20 -4.32 -18.35
N SER A 194 14.21 -5.13 -18.72
CA SER A 194 12.88 -4.62 -19.03
C SER A 194 12.22 -4.00 -17.80
N LEU A 195 12.34 -4.64 -16.64
CA LEU A 195 11.85 -4.08 -15.37
C LEU A 195 12.54 -2.75 -15.04
N ALA A 196 13.87 -2.69 -15.13
CA ALA A 196 14.60 -1.45 -14.87
C ALA A 196 14.19 -0.31 -15.80
N LEU A 197 14.02 -0.60 -17.09
CA LEU A 197 13.59 0.40 -18.08
C LEU A 197 12.15 0.86 -17.82
N SER A 198 11.24 -0.06 -17.48
CA SER A 198 9.87 0.28 -17.11
C SER A 198 9.81 1.18 -15.88
N THR A 199 10.56 0.85 -14.83
CA THR A 199 10.64 1.69 -13.62
C THR A 199 11.21 3.07 -13.93
N LEU A 200 12.26 3.17 -14.77
CA LEU A 200 12.81 4.46 -15.18
C LEU A 200 11.77 5.30 -15.95
N ALA A 201 11.04 4.67 -16.88
CA ALA A 201 9.97 5.35 -17.61
C ALA A 201 8.85 5.86 -16.69
N ASP A 202 8.49 5.07 -15.68
CA ASP A 202 7.49 5.46 -14.67
C ASP A 202 7.97 6.62 -13.79
N VAL A 203 9.23 6.61 -13.36
CA VAL A 203 9.84 7.74 -12.62
C VAL A 203 9.81 9.02 -13.46
N MET A 204 10.19 8.94 -14.75
CA MET A 204 10.12 10.10 -15.65
C MET A 204 8.69 10.59 -15.84
N ARG A 205 7.72 9.69 -15.96
CA ARG A 205 6.29 10.02 -16.06
C ARG A 205 5.81 10.73 -14.79
N GLN A 206 6.16 10.22 -13.62
CA GLN A 206 5.85 10.84 -12.32
C GLN A 206 6.42 12.27 -12.22
N GLN A 207 7.70 12.46 -12.58
CA GLN A 207 8.32 13.79 -12.62
C GLN A 207 7.61 14.75 -13.56
N ASN A 208 7.22 14.29 -14.74
CA ASN A 208 6.46 15.10 -15.70
C ASN A 208 5.06 15.46 -15.21
N LEU A 209 4.40 14.58 -14.45
CA LEU A 209 3.10 14.85 -13.82
C LEU A 209 3.24 15.86 -12.68
N ALA A 210 4.25 15.69 -11.81
CA ALA A 210 4.55 16.60 -10.72
C ALA A 210 4.86 18.02 -11.26
N ALA A 211 5.66 18.12 -12.32
CA ALA A 211 5.98 19.40 -12.97
C ALA A 211 4.78 20.08 -13.64
N ARG A 212 3.66 19.36 -13.85
CA ARG A 212 2.42 19.87 -14.45
C ARG A 212 1.34 20.21 -13.43
N GLN A 213 1.48 19.82 -12.17
CA GLN A 213 0.52 20.25 -11.16
C GLN A 213 0.69 21.76 -10.93
N PRO A 214 -0.37 22.57 -11.10
CA PRO A 214 -0.31 23.96 -10.68
C PRO A 214 -0.08 23.98 -9.17
N LEU A 215 0.81 24.87 -8.71
CA LEU A 215 1.02 25.21 -7.30
C LEU A 215 -0.34 25.59 -6.68
N ALA A 216 -1.08 24.61 -6.17
CA ALA A 216 -2.42 24.77 -5.64
C ALA A 216 -2.51 24.06 -4.29
N ALA A 217 -1.74 24.57 -3.32
CA ALA A 217 -2.11 24.66 -1.90
C ALA A 217 -0.98 25.37 -1.13
N GLU A 218 -0.87 26.70 -1.30
CA GLU A 218 -0.37 27.57 -0.25
C GLU A 218 -1.31 27.48 0.98
N ALA A 219 -1.22 26.39 1.76
CA ALA A 219 -1.71 26.29 3.14
C ALA A 219 -1.51 24.86 3.70
N ALA A 220 -0.26 24.36 3.78
CA ALA A 220 0.19 23.36 4.78
C ALA A 220 1.63 22.82 4.55
N THR A 221 2.29 23.09 3.43
CA THR A 221 3.51 22.35 3.02
C THR A 221 4.83 23.13 3.02
N SER A 222 4.88 24.37 3.51
CA SER A 222 6.06 25.23 3.43
C SER A 222 7.13 25.01 4.52
N SER A 223 7.34 23.78 5.00
CA SER A 223 8.42 23.48 5.96
C SER A 223 9.12 22.12 5.76
N LEU A 224 8.79 21.39 4.69
CA LEU A 224 9.47 20.15 4.31
C LEU A 224 10.21 20.23 2.97
N GLU A 225 9.86 21.16 2.08
CA GLU A 225 10.45 21.25 0.72
C GLU A 225 11.80 21.99 0.66
N GLU A 226 12.16 22.77 1.69
CA GLU A 226 13.47 23.48 1.80
C GLU A 226 14.48 22.77 2.71
N ILE A 227 14.34 21.47 2.96
CA ILE A 227 15.29 20.75 3.82
C ILE A 227 16.49 20.32 2.98
N GLY A 228 17.62 20.99 3.18
CA GLY A 228 18.88 20.59 2.56
C GLY A 228 19.36 19.23 3.05
N LEU A 229 20.16 18.54 2.23
CA LEU A 229 20.78 17.27 2.60
C LEU A 229 21.61 17.38 3.90
N ALA A 230 22.24 18.53 4.15
CA ALA A 230 22.98 18.82 5.37
C ALA A 230 22.07 18.83 6.62
N ASP A 231 20.90 19.46 6.54
CA ASP A 231 19.91 19.47 7.63
C ASP A 231 19.35 18.07 7.91
N MET A 232 19.12 17.27 6.86
CA MET A 232 18.69 15.86 7.02
C MET A 232 19.75 15.02 7.73
N LEU A 233 21.02 15.19 7.36
CA LEU A 233 22.14 14.46 7.98
C LEU A 233 22.47 14.96 9.40
N GLY A 234 22.15 16.22 9.70
CA GLY A 234 22.36 16.84 11.01
C GLY A 234 21.25 16.59 12.03
N ASN A 235 20.02 16.31 11.58
CA ASN A 235 18.83 16.19 12.43
C ASN A 235 18.06 14.88 12.16
N PRO A 236 18.32 13.82 12.96
CA PRO A 236 17.65 12.52 12.82
C PRO A 236 16.13 12.57 12.91
N LEU A 237 15.57 13.47 13.74
CA LEU A 237 14.13 13.65 13.86
C LEU A 237 13.53 14.22 12.58
N LYS A 238 14.17 15.25 12.01
CA LYS A 238 13.73 15.85 10.75
C LYS A 238 13.82 14.85 9.61
N MET A 239 14.89 14.06 9.54
CA MET A 239 15.01 12.98 8.56
C MET A 239 13.90 11.94 8.71
N LYS A 240 13.60 11.50 9.95
CA LYS A 240 12.51 10.57 10.25
C LYS A 240 11.15 11.13 9.80
N GLN A 241 10.89 12.41 10.04
CA GLN A 241 9.68 13.11 9.60
C GLN A 241 9.55 13.19 8.07
N VAL A 242 10.63 13.55 7.36
CA VAL A 242 10.64 13.63 5.89
C VAL A 242 10.38 12.26 5.27
N LEU A 243 11.05 11.22 5.75
CA LEU A 243 10.85 9.86 5.24
C LEU A 243 9.43 9.33 5.54
N ALA A 244 8.89 9.63 6.72
CA ALA A 244 7.51 9.28 7.06
C ALA A 244 6.50 9.99 6.15
N ALA A 245 6.70 11.28 5.89
CA ALA A 245 5.87 12.05 4.97
C ALA A 245 5.92 11.45 3.55
N GLN A 246 7.11 11.07 3.08
CA GLN A 246 7.29 10.42 1.78
C GLN A 246 6.53 9.09 1.69
N PHE A 247 6.56 8.27 2.75
CA PHE A 247 5.79 7.03 2.79
C PHE A 247 4.28 7.27 2.79
N ALA A 248 3.81 8.22 3.61
CA ALA A 248 2.38 8.54 3.69
C ALA A 248 1.83 9.17 2.39
N GLN A 249 2.63 9.98 1.68
CA GLN A 249 2.22 10.61 0.43
C GLN A 249 2.31 9.70 -0.80
N SER A 250 3.12 8.63 -0.74
CA SER A 250 3.42 7.80 -1.91
C SER A 250 2.24 6.99 -2.49
N GLY A 251 1.04 7.11 -1.93
CA GLY A 251 -0.20 6.57 -2.52
C GLY A 251 -0.13 5.06 -2.75
N SER A 252 -0.75 4.58 -3.83
CA SER A 252 -0.65 3.17 -4.24
C SER A 252 0.76 2.84 -4.73
N LEU A 253 1.25 1.63 -4.47
CA LEU A 253 2.58 1.18 -4.92
C LEU A 253 2.77 1.25 -6.44
N ASP A 254 1.70 1.20 -7.22
CA ASP A 254 1.74 1.47 -8.66
C ASP A 254 2.37 2.81 -9.00
N GLN A 255 2.10 3.84 -8.20
CA GLN A 255 2.64 5.18 -8.41
C GLN A 255 4.12 5.25 -8.00
N ALA A 256 4.53 4.50 -6.97
CA ALA A 256 5.88 4.52 -6.42
C ALA A 256 6.86 3.58 -7.15
N LEU A 257 6.41 2.41 -7.60
CA LEU A 257 7.26 1.34 -8.13
C LEU A 257 7.08 1.11 -9.63
N GLY A 258 5.97 1.59 -10.21
CA GLY A 258 5.60 1.32 -11.59
C GLY A 258 4.84 0.00 -11.75
N GLY A 259 4.03 -0.09 -12.80
CA GLY A 259 3.04 -1.17 -12.98
C GLY A 259 3.64 -2.58 -12.98
N PRO A 260 4.71 -2.86 -13.75
CA PRO A 260 5.33 -4.20 -13.76
C PRO A 260 5.91 -4.64 -12.42
N LEU A 261 6.52 -3.71 -11.67
CA LEU A 261 7.04 -4.00 -10.33
C LEU A 261 5.90 -4.18 -9.34
N ASN A 262 4.84 -3.38 -9.40
CA ASN A 262 3.66 -3.58 -8.56
C ASN A 262 3.03 -4.96 -8.80
N GLN A 263 2.90 -5.38 -10.06
CA GLN A 263 2.40 -6.72 -10.40
C GLN A 263 3.22 -7.83 -9.73
N LEU A 264 4.56 -7.73 -9.78
CA LEU A 264 5.45 -8.74 -9.22
C LEU A 264 5.54 -8.68 -7.68
N LEU A 265 5.59 -7.48 -7.11
CA LEU A 265 5.88 -7.23 -5.70
C LEU A 265 4.62 -7.17 -4.82
N VAL A 266 3.45 -7.00 -5.41
CA VAL A 266 2.17 -6.93 -4.69
C VAL A 266 1.19 -7.96 -5.23
N VAL A 267 0.71 -7.79 -6.46
CA VAL A 267 -0.44 -8.53 -6.99
C VAL A 267 -0.19 -10.04 -7.01
N ASP A 268 0.94 -10.49 -7.55
CA ASP A 268 1.26 -11.92 -7.62
C ASP A 268 1.45 -12.55 -6.23
N ARG A 269 1.98 -11.79 -5.28
CA ARG A 269 2.22 -12.22 -3.91
C ARG A 269 0.91 -12.30 -3.13
N ASN A 270 0.04 -11.32 -3.28
CA ASN A 270 -1.31 -11.32 -2.72
C ASN A 270 -2.15 -12.47 -3.29
N ALA A 271 -2.06 -12.76 -4.59
CA ALA A 271 -2.71 -13.92 -5.17
C ALA A 271 -2.24 -15.25 -4.55
N ALA A 272 -0.97 -15.36 -4.15
CA ALA A 272 -0.49 -16.51 -3.38
C ALA A 272 -1.07 -16.53 -1.95
N ALA A 273 -1.17 -15.38 -1.29
CA ALA A 273 -1.76 -15.24 0.04
C ALA A 273 -3.24 -15.65 0.06
N LEU A 274 -4.02 -15.21 -0.93
CA LEU A 274 -5.45 -15.53 -1.05
C LEU A 274 -5.69 -17.04 -1.25
N LYS A 275 -4.79 -17.75 -1.95
CA LYS A 275 -4.84 -19.22 -2.03
C LYS A 275 -4.60 -19.88 -0.68
N VAL A 276 -3.72 -19.32 0.16
CA VAL A 276 -3.49 -19.83 1.52
C VAL A 276 -4.68 -19.50 2.42
N LEU A 277 -5.27 -18.31 2.29
CA LEU A 277 -6.51 -17.93 2.96
C LEU A 277 -7.63 -18.93 2.66
N GLN A 278 -7.88 -19.25 1.39
CA GLN A 278 -8.87 -20.26 1.00
C GLN A 278 -8.62 -21.61 1.67
N LYS A 279 -7.37 -22.06 1.74
CA LYS A 279 -7.00 -23.32 2.43
C LYS A 279 -7.30 -23.26 3.93
N GLN A 280 -7.00 -22.14 4.60
CA GLN A 280 -7.27 -21.99 6.04
C GLN A 280 -8.77 -21.91 6.34
N LEU A 281 -9.53 -21.20 5.50
CA LEU A 281 -10.99 -21.16 5.59
C LEU A 281 -11.60 -22.56 5.42
N ALA A 282 -11.13 -23.33 4.42
CA ALA A 282 -11.54 -24.72 4.20
C ALA A 282 -11.13 -25.64 5.38
N ALA A 283 -10.05 -25.31 6.10
CA ALA A 283 -9.65 -26.00 7.32
C ALA A 283 -10.44 -25.55 8.57
N GLY A 284 -11.47 -24.70 8.41
CA GLY A 284 -12.39 -24.30 9.49
C GLY A 284 -11.87 -23.17 10.38
N LYS A 285 -10.79 -22.48 10.00
CA LYS A 285 -10.28 -21.32 10.73
C LYS A 285 -11.27 -20.16 10.59
N LYS A 286 -11.56 -19.46 11.69
CA LYS A 286 -12.59 -18.41 11.73
C LYS A 286 -12.02 -17.03 11.98
N ARG A 287 -11.01 -16.90 12.85
CA ARG A 287 -10.31 -15.64 13.13
C ARG A 287 -8.95 -15.69 12.47
N ILE A 288 -8.84 -15.07 11.30
CA ILE A 288 -7.64 -15.10 10.46
C ILE A 288 -7.06 -13.69 10.41
N GLY A 289 -5.76 -13.55 10.66
CA GLY A 289 -5.05 -12.29 10.39
C GLY A 289 -4.19 -12.43 9.14
N ILE A 290 -4.10 -11.39 8.31
CA ILE A 290 -3.20 -11.29 7.16
C ILE A 290 -2.21 -10.16 7.46
N PHE A 291 -1.00 -10.53 7.85
CA PHE A 291 0.09 -9.62 8.23
C PHE A 291 1.02 -9.36 7.05
N TYR A 292 0.88 -8.19 6.45
CA TYR A 292 1.52 -7.79 5.20
C TYR A 292 1.94 -6.32 5.27
N GLY A 293 2.92 -5.93 4.46
CA GLY A 293 3.27 -4.52 4.28
C GLY A 293 2.04 -3.70 3.93
N ALA A 294 1.84 -2.52 4.54
CA ALA A 294 0.63 -1.71 4.36
C ALA A 294 0.29 -1.43 2.88
N ALA A 295 1.34 -1.31 2.09
CA ALA A 295 1.39 -1.30 0.63
C ALA A 295 0.55 -2.37 -0.10
N HIS A 296 0.50 -3.58 0.45
CA HIS A 296 -0.19 -4.73 -0.15
C HIS A 296 -1.70 -4.73 0.10
N LEU A 297 -2.12 -4.07 1.17
CA LEU A 297 -3.45 -4.27 1.74
C LEU A 297 -4.61 -3.71 0.90
N PRO A 298 -4.47 -2.62 0.11
CA PRO A 298 -5.54 -2.18 -0.79
C PRO A 298 -5.97 -3.26 -1.80
N ASP A 299 -5.02 -4.01 -2.34
CA ASP A 299 -5.29 -5.10 -3.28
C ASP A 299 -5.92 -6.30 -2.57
N LEU A 300 -5.44 -6.66 -1.37
CA LEU A 300 -6.06 -7.70 -0.55
C LEU A 300 -7.49 -7.33 -0.12
N GLU A 301 -7.73 -6.08 0.27
CA GLU A 301 -9.08 -5.58 0.62
C GLU A 301 -10.03 -5.77 -0.55
N LYS A 302 -9.61 -5.34 -1.75
CA LYS A 302 -10.40 -5.50 -2.96
C LYS A 302 -10.83 -6.95 -3.13
N HIS A 303 -9.89 -7.90 -3.02
CA HIS A 303 -10.21 -9.32 -3.14
C HIS A 303 -11.09 -9.85 -2.01
N LEU A 304 -10.88 -9.43 -0.75
CA LEU A 304 -11.77 -9.82 0.35
C LEU A 304 -13.22 -9.38 0.12
N ILE A 305 -13.42 -8.19 -0.44
CA ILE A 305 -14.76 -7.67 -0.75
C ILE A 305 -15.34 -8.35 -1.99
N GLU A 306 -14.62 -8.34 -3.10
CA GLU A 306 -15.13 -8.79 -4.42
C GLU A 306 -15.21 -10.32 -4.53
N ASP A 307 -14.19 -11.04 -4.09
CA ASP A 307 -14.09 -12.49 -4.30
C ASP A 307 -14.57 -13.32 -3.10
N PHE A 308 -14.44 -12.78 -1.88
CA PHE A 308 -14.85 -13.46 -0.64
C PHE A 308 -16.17 -12.92 -0.08
N GLY A 309 -16.77 -11.89 -0.70
CA GLY A 309 -18.06 -11.32 -0.28
C GLY A 309 -18.04 -10.77 1.15
N MET A 310 -16.86 -10.34 1.64
CA MET A 310 -16.73 -9.81 2.98
C MET A 310 -17.05 -8.31 3.03
N THR A 311 -17.50 -7.85 4.19
CA THR A 311 -17.64 -6.41 4.44
C THR A 311 -16.66 -5.91 5.47
N ARG A 312 -16.16 -4.70 5.21
CA ARG A 312 -15.35 -3.96 6.15
C ARG A 312 -16.12 -3.70 7.45
N GLY A 313 -15.44 -3.95 8.56
CA GLY A 313 -15.86 -3.65 9.93
C GLY A 313 -15.01 -2.54 10.52
N SER A 314 -14.48 -2.77 11.72
CA SER A 314 -13.66 -1.81 12.45
C SER A 314 -12.29 -1.57 11.81
N GLN A 315 -11.76 -0.37 12.01
CA GLN A 315 -10.39 0.00 11.67
C GLN A 315 -9.71 0.60 12.91
N GLN A 316 -8.57 0.01 13.30
CA GLN A 316 -7.71 0.46 14.38
C GLN A 316 -6.36 0.93 13.81
N TRP A 317 -5.75 1.94 14.43
CA TRP A 317 -4.43 2.45 14.06
C TRP A 317 -3.39 2.07 15.11
N LEU A 318 -2.23 1.63 14.63
CA LEU A 318 -1.06 1.32 15.44
C LEU A 318 0.07 2.28 15.08
N THR A 319 0.64 2.95 16.09
CA THR A 319 1.78 3.84 15.90
C THR A 319 3.02 3.02 15.57
N ALA A 320 3.47 3.12 14.32
CA ALA A 320 4.68 2.47 13.86
C ALA A 320 5.91 3.32 14.17
N TRP A 321 5.84 4.64 13.92
CA TRP A 321 6.91 5.60 14.18
C TRP A 321 6.39 6.73 15.06
N ASP A 322 7.08 7.04 16.16
CA ASP A 322 6.93 8.32 16.85
C ASP A 322 7.71 9.40 16.08
N LEU A 323 7.02 10.47 15.67
CA LEU A 323 7.61 11.58 14.91
C LEU A 323 7.83 12.84 15.77
N THR A 324 7.63 12.73 17.09
CA THR A 324 7.86 13.81 18.07
C THR A 324 9.26 13.72 18.69
N THR A 325 9.87 12.53 18.67
CA THR A 325 11.20 12.28 19.21
C THR A 325 12.03 11.40 18.29
N ALA A 326 13.36 11.54 18.37
CA ALA A 326 14.30 10.64 17.73
C ALA A 326 15.34 10.17 18.75
N LYS A 327 15.69 8.88 18.71
CA LYS A 327 16.83 8.37 19.46
C LYS A 327 18.11 8.87 18.82
N GLU A 328 19.13 9.13 19.62
CA GLU A 328 20.45 9.42 19.06
C GLU A 328 20.95 8.19 18.29
N PRO A 329 21.46 8.38 17.06
CA PRO A 329 21.93 7.26 16.27
C PRO A 329 23.18 6.66 16.90
N GLU A 330 23.16 5.35 17.18
CA GLU A 330 24.36 4.61 17.57
C GLU A 330 25.27 4.43 16.34
N LEU A 331 26.02 5.47 16.00
CA LEU A 331 26.98 5.46 14.90
C LEU A 331 28.23 4.70 15.33
N SER A 332 28.69 3.77 14.48
CA SER A 332 30.04 3.22 14.62
C SER A 332 31.09 4.34 14.54
N GLN A 333 32.23 4.22 15.24
CA GLN A 333 33.29 5.24 15.24
C GLN A 333 33.70 5.75 13.84
N PRO A 334 33.81 4.90 12.80
CA PRO A 334 34.11 5.37 11.44
C PRO A 334 33.00 6.23 10.84
N ALA A 335 31.74 5.88 11.08
CA ALA A 335 30.58 6.63 10.59
C ALA A 335 30.43 7.97 11.34
N ALA A 336 30.74 7.99 12.65
CA ALA A 336 30.80 9.21 13.44
C ALA A 336 31.92 10.16 12.95
N LEU A 337 33.09 9.62 12.62
CA LEU A 337 34.21 10.39 12.02
C LEU A 337 33.85 10.98 10.66
N LEU A 338 33.20 10.21 9.78
CA LEU A 338 32.74 10.71 8.47
C LEU A 338 31.69 11.80 8.62
N LEU A 339 30.72 11.62 9.52
CA LEU A 339 29.69 12.62 9.80
C LEU A 339 30.31 13.91 10.36
N ASN A 340 31.30 13.79 11.26
CA ASN A 340 32.03 14.94 11.80
C ASN A 340 32.88 15.65 10.74
N LEU A 341 33.48 14.92 9.80
CA LEU A 341 34.19 15.48 8.66
C LEU A 341 33.25 16.24 7.72
N LEU A 342 32.07 15.69 7.41
CA LEU A 342 31.07 16.37 6.58
C LEU A 342 30.52 17.63 7.25
N LYS A 343 30.33 17.61 8.58
CA LYS A 343 29.92 18.78 9.39
C LYS A 343 31.01 19.85 9.49
N GLY A 344 32.28 19.49 9.31
CA GLY A 344 33.42 20.42 9.40
C GLY A 344 33.85 21.04 8.07
N LEU A 345 33.12 20.77 6.97
CA LEU A 345 33.36 21.32 5.63
C LEU A 345 32.47 22.52 5.29
N GLU A 346 31.67 23.00 6.25
CA GLU A 346 30.91 24.27 6.20
C GLU A 346 31.70 25.40 6.88
#